data_AF-A0A819CAX1-F1
#
_entry.id   AF-A0A819CAX1-F1
#
_cell.length_a   1.000
_cell.length_b   1.000
_cell.length_c   1.000
_cell.angle_alpha   90.00
_cell.angle_beta   90.00
_cell.angle_gamma   90.00
#
_symmetry.space_group_name_H-M   'P 1'
#
loop_
_entity.id
_entity.type
_entity.pdbx_description
1 polymer ?
#
loop_
_entity_poly.entity_id
_entity_poly.type
_entity_poly.pdbx_seq_one_letter_code
_entity_poly.pdbx_strand_id
1 'polypeptide(L)'
;MTTYSTSDFNRLMYLLDTDNLDDARILLKHQTLAMRNNLFDKLDNDDNTLLHRYVLRNHADAVHLLLEYGASVYAVNKYGWLPIHLAAYCGHDRTIVQYLLEFEKR
;
A
#
# COMPACT_ATOMS: atom_id res chain seq x y z
N MET A 1 -20.90 -17.57 0.44
CA MET A 1 -20.44 -16.84 -0.76
C MET A 1 -19.57 -15.69 -0.30
N THR A 2 -18.25 -15.78 -0.53
CA THR A 2 -17.26 -14.70 -0.79
C THR A 2 -15.84 -15.23 -0.51
N THR A 3 -15.35 -16.17 -1.32
CA THR A 3 -13.94 -16.61 -1.28
C THR A 3 -13.04 -15.77 -2.20
N TYR A 4 -13.62 -14.84 -2.95
CA TYR A 4 -12.91 -14.06 -3.96
C TYR A 4 -12.07 -12.90 -3.39
N SER A 5 -12.41 -12.32 -2.23
CA SER A 5 -11.67 -11.15 -1.69
C SER A 5 -10.32 -11.49 -1.03
N THR A 6 -10.19 -12.68 -0.42
CA THR A 6 -8.93 -13.10 0.19
C THR A 6 -7.87 -13.47 -0.85
N SER A 7 -8.31 -13.98 -2.00
CA SER A 7 -7.41 -14.38 -3.10
C SER A 7 -6.69 -13.17 -3.71
N ASP A 8 -7.41 -12.11 -4.04
CA ASP A 8 -6.83 -10.98 -4.77
C ASP A 8 -5.92 -10.10 -3.88
N PHE A 9 -6.25 -9.96 -2.59
CA PHE A 9 -5.36 -9.32 -1.62
C PHE A 9 -4.05 -10.09 -1.45
N ASN A 10 -4.14 -11.39 -1.21
CA ASN A 10 -2.96 -12.23 -1.04
C ASN A 10 -2.14 -12.28 -2.34
N ARG A 11 -2.80 -12.25 -3.51
CA ARG A 11 -2.14 -12.20 -4.81
C ARG A 11 -1.42 -10.88 -5.04
N LEU A 12 -2.05 -9.73 -4.75
CA LEU A 12 -1.37 -8.45 -4.85
C LEU A 12 -0.15 -8.41 -3.93
N MET A 13 -0.32 -8.83 -2.68
CA MET A 13 0.79 -8.94 -1.73
C MET A 13 1.93 -9.78 -2.28
N TYR A 14 1.62 -10.98 -2.78
CA TYR A 14 2.63 -11.86 -3.37
C TYR A 14 3.38 -11.18 -4.51
N LEU A 15 2.66 -10.53 -5.44
CA LEU A 15 3.28 -9.85 -6.58
C LEU A 15 4.19 -8.70 -6.15
N LEU A 16 3.76 -7.88 -5.19
CA LEU A 16 4.58 -6.80 -4.63
C LEU A 16 5.77 -7.33 -3.81
N ASP A 17 5.63 -8.48 -3.15
CA ASP A 17 6.70 -9.12 -2.36
C ASP A 17 7.78 -9.72 -3.26
N THR A 18 7.38 -10.22 -4.43
CA THR A 18 8.29 -10.74 -5.46
C THR A 18 8.74 -9.68 -6.47
N ASP A 19 8.41 -8.41 -6.25
CA ASP A 19 8.71 -7.27 -7.13
C ASP A 19 8.18 -7.41 -8.58
N ASN A 20 7.09 -8.17 -8.75
CA ASN A 20 6.42 -8.34 -10.04
C ASN A 20 5.37 -7.24 -10.23
N LEU A 21 5.86 -6.02 -10.48
CA LEU A 21 5.05 -4.80 -10.52
C LEU A 21 4.14 -4.73 -11.76
N ASP A 22 4.53 -5.34 -12.88
CA ASP A 22 3.72 -5.33 -14.10
C ASP A 22 2.44 -6.14 -13.92
N ASP A 23 2.54 -7.35 -13.37
CA ASP A 23 1.37 -8.16 -13.04
C ASP A 23 0.53 -7.51 -11.94
N ALA A 24 1.16 -6.84 -10.97
CA ALA A 24 0.46 -6.08 -9.94
C ALA A 24 -0.34 -4.91 -10.56
N ARG A 25 0.25 -4.18 -11.51
CA ARG A 25 -0.41 -3.12 -12.28
C ARG A 25 -1.59 -3.66 -13.07
N ILE A 26 -1.43 -4.79 -13.75
CA ILE A 26 -2.51 -5.45 -14.50
C ILE A 26 -3.64 -5.82 -13.53
N LEU A 27 -3.32 -6.49 -12.42
CA LEU A 27 -4.30 -6.88 -11.41
C LEU A 27 -5.09 -5.66 -10.90
N LEU A 28 -4.40 -4.58 -10.52
CA LEU A 28 -5.03 -3.35 -10.04
C LEU A 28 -5.86 -2.68 -11.14
N LYS A 29 -5.35 -2.57 -12.37
CA LYS A 29 -6.04 -1.93 -13.50
C LYS A 29 -7.37 -2.62 -13.83
N HIS A 30 -7.40 -3.95 -13.82
CA HIS A 30 -8.58 -4.73 -14.16
C HIS A 30 -9.60 -4.89 -13.01
N GLN A 31 -9.26 -4.51 -11.77
CA GLN A 31 -10.21 -4.51 -10.66
C GLN A 31 -11.16 -3.30 -10.70
N THR A 32 -12.43 -3.54 -10.38
CA THR A 32 -13.43 -2.47 -10.22
C THR A 32 -13.06 -1.54 -9.06
N LEU A 33 -13.40 -0.24 -9.17
CA LEU A 33 -13.05 0.77 -8.17
C LEU A 33 -13.50 0.38 -6.74
N ALA A 34 -14.68 -0.24 -6.63
CA ALA A 34 -15.24 -0.72 -5.37
C ALA A 34 -14.44 -1.88 -4.75
N MET A 35 -13.73 -2.68 -5.55
CA MET A 35 -12.85 -3.73 -5.02
C MET A 35 -11.45 -3.23 -4.69
N ARG A 36 -10.96 -2.16 -5.35
CA ARG A 36 -9.67 -1.53 -5.00
C ARG A 36 -9.67 -0.94 -3.59
N ASN A 37 -10.77 -0.30 -3.16
CA ASN A 37 -10.86 0.26 -1.81
C ASN A 37 -10.78 -0.86 -0.74
N ASN A 38 -11.51 -1.96 -0.94
CA ASN A 38 -11.43 -3.13 -0.05
C ASN A 38 -10.04 -3.78 -0.01
N LEU A 39 -9.17 -3.52 -0.99
CA LEU A 39 -7.81 -4.08 -1.06
C LEU A 39 -6.82 -3.31 -0.18
N PHE A 40 -6.97 -1.99 -0.10
CA PHE A 40 -6.08 -1.11 0.67
C PHE A 40 -6.54 -0.90 2.11
N ASP A 41 -7.84 -1.04 2.37
CA ASP A 41 -8.43 -0.88 3.70
C ASP A 41 -8.21 -2.11 4.60
N LYS A 42 -7.66 -3.20 4.07
CA LYS A 42 -7.34 -4.37 4.88
C LYS A 42 -6.16 -4.08 5.81
N LEU A 43 -6.40 -4.33 7.09
CA LEU A 43 -5.48 -4.07 8.17
C LEU A 43 -4.81 -5.36 8.67
N ASP A 44 -3.57 -5.27 9.12
CA ASP A 44 -2.92 -6.32 9.89
C ASP A 44 -3.19 -6.19 11.41
N ASN A 45 -2.52 -6.99 12.24
CA ASN A 45 -2.70 -6.98 13.70
C ASN A 45 -2.22 -5.66 14.37
N ASP A 46 -1.56 -4.81 13.62
CA ASP A 46 -1.05 -3.51 14.04
C ASP A 46 -1.86 -2.36 13.43
N ASP A 47 -3.03 -2.67 12.86
CA ASP A 47 -3.85 -1.77 12.06
C ASP A 47 -3.08 -1.12 10.90
N ASN A 48 -2.02 -1.76 10.41
CA ASN A 48 -1.29 -1.26 9.24
C ASN A 48 -2.07 -1.61 7.97
N THR A 49 -2.35 -0.59 7.17
CA THR A 49 -2.75 -0.78 5.77
C THR A 49 -1.59 -1.35 4.94
N LEU A 50 -1.90 -1.75 3.71
CA LEU A 50 -0.89 -2.23 2.76
C LEU A 50 0.25 -1.21 2.56
N LEU A 51 -0.09 0.10 2.50
CA LEU A 51 0.89 1.17 2.35
C LEU A 51 1.87 1.24 3.53
N HIS A 52 1.40 1.15 4.76
CA HIS A 52 2.26 1.12 5.96
C HIS A 52 3.29 -0.03 5.87
N ARG A 53 2.84 -1.21 5.45
CA ARG A 53 3.72 -2.40 5.37
C ARG A 53 4.83 -2.25 4.33
N TYR A 54 4.53 -1.69 3.16
CA TYR A 54 5.57 -1.48 2.13
C TYR A 54 6.46 -0.27 2.42
N VAL A 55 5.95 0.74 3.13
CA VAL A 55 6.78 1.81 3.69
C VAL A 55 7.77 1.24 4.71
N LEU A 56 7.30 0.45 5.69
CA LEU A 56 8.13 -0.17 6.73
C LEU A 56 9.25 -1.07 6.14
N ARG A 57 9.02 -1.64 4.96
CA ARG A 57 9.98 -2.48 4.25
C ARG A 57 10.93 -1.70 3.35
N ASN A 58 10.76 -0.39 3.23
CA ASN A 58 11.50 0.48 2.31
C ASN A 58 11.37 0.05 0.82
N HIS A 59 10.21 -0.45 0.41
CA HIS A 59 9.95 -0.87 -0.98
C HIS A 59 9.38 0.30 -1.80
N ALA A 60 10.25 1.18 -2.31
CA ALA A 60 9.85 2.43 -2.97
C ALA A 60 8.90 2.24 -4.17
N ASP A 61 9.14 1.25 -5.03
CA ASP A 61 8.32 1.03 -6.23
C ASP A 61 6.93 0.50 -5.90
N ALA A 62 6.84 -0.40 -4.91
CA ALA A 62 5.55 -0.87 -4.38
C ALA A 62 4.77 0.29 -3.73
N VAL A 63 5.46 1.14 -2.95
CA VAL A 63 4.85 2.35 -2.36
C VAL A 63 4.28 3.25 -3.45
N HIS A 64 5.07 3.56 -4.48
CA HIS A 64 4.62 4.39 -5.59
C HIS A 64 3.40 3.79 -6.29
N LEU A 65 3.44 2.49 -6.62
CA LEU A 65 2.33 1.80 -7.27
C LEU A 65 1.04 1.85 -6.42
N LEU A 66 1.15 1.62 -5.11
CA LEU A 66 -0.02 1.68 -4.22
C LEU A 66 -0.63 3.09 -4.18
N LEU A 67 0.20 4.13 -4.14
CA LEU A 67 -0.24 5.52 -4.17
C LEU A 67 -0.92 5.88 -5.49
N GLU A 68 -0.35 5.47 -6.63
CA GLU A 68 -0.93 5.68 -7.96
C GLU A 68 -2.35 5.12 -8.08
N TYR A 69 -2.66 4.05 -7.36
CA TYR A 69 -3.96 3.38 -7.40
C TYR A 69 -4.91 3.78 -6.27
N GLY A 70 -4.53 4.75 -5.43
CA GLY A 70 -5.42 5.38 -4.44
C GLY A 70 -5.25 4.87 -3.02
N ALA A 71 -4.13 4.24 -2.66
CA ALA A 71 -3.84 3.96 -1.26
C ALA A 71 -3.76 5.26 -0.44
N SER A 72 -4.43 5.30 0.71
CA SER A 72 -4.49 6.50 1.55
C SER A 72 -3.17 6.76 2.29
N VAL A 73 -2.57 7.94 2.05
CA VAL A 73 -1.43 8.46 2.83
C VAL A 73 -1.82 8.92 4.23
N TYR A 74 -3.12 9.07 4.49
CA TYR A 74 -3.67 9.55 5.76
C TYR A 74 -4.19 8.41 6.66
N ALA A 75 -4.01 7.15 6.24
CA ALA A 75 -4.38 6.03 7.08
C ALA A 75 -3.57 6.04 8.38
N VAL A 76 -4.22 5.75 9.50
CA VAL A 76 -3.60 5.76 10.83
C VAL A 76 -3.58 4.33 11.35
N ASN A 77 -2.40 3.83 11.74
CA ASN A 77 -2.28 2.52 12.38
C ASN A 77 -2.56 2.58 13.89
N LYS A 78 -2.44 1.44 14.60
CA LYS A 78 -2.81 1.36 16.03
C LYS A 78 -1.95 2.24 16.95
N TYR A 79 -0.79 2.67 16.47
CA TYR A 79 0.14 3.53 17.20
C TYR A 79 -0.13 5.02 16.93
N GLY A 80 -1.17 5.35 16.16
CA GLY A 80 -1.46 6.72 15.76
C GLY A 80 -0.54 7.21 14.63
N TRP A 81 0.15 6.30 13.93
CA TRP A 81 1.12 6.68 12.91
C TRP A 81 0.52 6.62 11.51
N LEU A 82 0.84 7.66 10.76
CA LEU A 82 0.69 7.70 9.30
C LEU A 82 1.83 6.94 8.63
N PRO A 83 1.69 6.53 7.36
CA PRO A 83 2.79 5.98 6.58
C PRO A 83 4.04 6.88 6.59
N ILE A 84 3.88 8.21 6.54
CA ILE A 84 5.03 9.13 6.58
C ILE A 84 5.75 9.13 7.94
N HIS A 85 5.02 8.91 9.03
CA HIS A 85 5.64 8.77 10.36
C HIS A 85 6.51 7.52 10.43
N LEU A 86 6.07 6.40 9.82
CA LEU A 86 6.89 5.19 9.69
C LEU A 86 8.16 5.45 8.85
N ALA A 87 8.01 6.10 7.69
CA ALA A 87 9.15 6.40 6.83
C ALA A 87 10.21 7.25 7.56
N ALA A 88 9.78 8.25 8.32
CA ALA A 88 10.66 9.10 9.12
C ALA A 88 11.29 8.35 10.30
N TYR A 89 10.50 7.56 11.03
CA TYR A 89 10.97 6.79 12.19
C TYR A 89 12.03 5.76 11.81
N CYS A 90 11.83 5.05 10.70
CA CYS A 90 12.76 4.01 10.25
C CYS A 90 13.97 4.56 9.48
N GLY A 91 14.06 5.87 9.24
CA GLY A 91 15.15 6.49 8.48
C GLY A 91 15.22 6.01 7.03
N HIS A 92 14.05 5.78 6.41
CA HIS A 92 13.94 5.23 5.07
C HIS A 92 14.36 6.21 3.97
N ASP A 93 14.48 5.69 2.76
CA ASP A 93 14.96 6.45 1.60
C ASP A 93 14.12 7.73 1.40
N ARG A 94 14.80 8.82 1.06
CA ARG A 94 14.18 10.11 0.74
C ARG A 94 13.10 9.99 -0.32
N THR A 95 13.25 9.03 -1.23
CA THR A 95 12.31 8.71 -2.31
C THR A 95 10.92 8.36 -1.77
N ILE A 96 10.83 7.52 -0.73
CA ILE A 96 9.53 7.14 -0.13
C ILE A 96 8.86 8.35 0.51
N VAL A 97 9.63 9.14 1.25
CA VAL A 97 9.12 10.37 1.88
C VAL A 97 8.61 11.34 0.79
N GLN A 98 9.34 11.47 -0.32
CA GLN A 98 8.94 12.30 -1.43
C GLN A 98 7.63 11.83 -2.06
N TYR A 99 7.47 10.53 -2.34
CA TYR A 99 6.21 9.99 -2.86
C TYR A 99 5.04 10.28 -1.94
N LEU A 100 5.19 10.05 -0.62
CA LEU A 100 4.12 10.32 0.33
C LEU A 100 3.72 11.80 0.35
N LEU A 101 4.70 12.72 0.33
CA LEU A 101 4.45 14.17 0.30
C LEU A 101 3.84 14.66 -1.02
N GLU A 102 4.16 14.03 -2.14
CA GLU A 102 3.59 14.38 -3.44
C GLU A 102 2.13 13.95 -3.55
N PHE A 103 1.77 12.78 -3.01
CA PHE A 103 0.40 12.28 -3.00
C PHE A 103 -0.46 12.86 -1.87
N GLU A 104 0.14 13.39 -0.81
CA GLU A 104 -0.56 14.18 0.22
C GLU A 104 -1.23 15.42 -0.36
N LYS A 105 -0.61 16.05 -1.36
CA LYS A 105 -1.05 17.33 -1.95
C LYS A 105 -2.11 17.19 -3.04
N ARG A 106 -2.53 15.96 -3.38
CA ARG A 106 -3.48 15.67 -4.46
C ARG A 106 -4.90 15.54 -3.91
#